data_AF-A0A1C4WDA7-F1
#
_entry.id   AF-A0A1C4WDA7-F1
#
_cell.length_a   1.000
_cell.length_b   1.000
_cell.length_c   1.000
_cell.angle_alpha   90.00
_cell.angle_beta   90.00
_cell.angle_gamma   90.00
#
_symmetry.space_group_name_H-M   'P 1'
#
loop_
_entity.id
_entity.type
_entity.pdbx_description
1 polymer ?
#
loop_
_entity_poly.entity_id
_entity_poly.type
_entity_poly.pdbx_seq_one_letter_code
_entity_poly.pdbx_strand_id
1 'polypeptide(L)'
;MFLVSVMAVLAVVAVVGILVDPRVLTGAPIWLKPFKFAVSFVLYGATLAWMLSLLPRRSRAVERAVVVIVAVAVVENALIVGQVIRGQTSHFNDTTPLNTALFATMGAAIMVLFFAHLVIGIVVLIQRIPDRVAATAVGWGLGLSLLGMLAAVPMALPMQDPGIEGVSGAHSVGVPDGGPGLPLVGWSTTGGDLRIGHFVGLHALQALPILAILLSRFATRLDERTRARLLVVAGGAYGVLTVLLTWQALREQPLLRPDAVTLAAVAALVVATATATGLVLARRRRPELALAA
;
A
#
# COMPACT_ATOMS: atom_id res chain seq x y z
N MET A 1 4.13 -0.53 -19.68
CA MET A 1 4.53 0.86 -19.96
C MET A 1 3.36 1.73 -20.41
N PHE A 2 2.52 1.30 -21.35
CA PHE A 2 1.35 2.09 -21.79
C PHE A 2 0.46 2.61 -20.63
N LEU A 3 0.02 1.74 -19.71
CA LEU A 3 -0.76 2.15 -18.53
C LEU A 3 -0.03 3.24 -17.71
N VAL A 4 1.27 3.07 -17.47
CA VAL A 4 2.09 4.03 -16.71
C VAL A 4 2.08 5.40 -17.38
N SER A 5 2.25 5.45 -18.70
CA SER A 5 2.20 6.70 -19.46
C SER A 5 0.83 7.37 -19.37
N VAL A 6 -0.26 6.60 -19.54
CA VAL A 6 -1.64 7.12 -19.43
C VAL A 6 -1.89 7.67 -18.03
N MET A 7 -1.47 6.95 -16.98
CA MET A 7 -1.64 7.38 -15.59
C MET A 7 -0.76 8.61 -15.27
N ALA A 8 0.43 8.72 -15.84
CA ALA A 8 1.26 9.92 -15.69
C ALA A 8 0.57 11.15 -16.31
N VAL A 9 -0.03 11.01 -17.50
CA VAL A 9 -0.85 12.08 -18.10
C VAL A 9 -2.05 12.42 -17.23
N LEU A 10 -2.77 11.42 -16.70
CA LEU A 10 -3.89 11.65 -15.79
C LEU A 10 -3.45 12.38 -14.52
N ALA A 11 -2.27 12.08 -13.98
CA ALA A 11 -1.73 12.79 -12.82
C ALA A 11 -1.51 14.28 -13.13
N VAL A 12 -0.97 14.61 -14.30
CA VAL A 12 -0.82 16.01 -14.75
C VAL A 12 -2.18 16.68 -14.91
N VAL A 13 -3.14 16.02 -15.55
CA VAL A 13 -4.52 16.53 -15.69
C VAL A 13 -5.14 16.80 -14.33
N ALA A 14 -4.98 15.87 -13.36
CA ALA A 14 -5.49 16.04 -12.02
C ALA A 14 -4.80 17.18 -11.25
N VAL A 15 -3.50 17.43 -11.47
CA VAL A 15 -2.80 18.61 -10.93
C VAL A 15 -3.42 19.89 -11.48
N VAL A 16 -3.64 19.97 -12.80
CA VAL A 16 -4.35 21.12 -13.39
C VAL A 16 -5.72 21.28 -12.75
N GLY A 17 -6.47 20.19 -12.60
CA GLY A 17 -7.77 20.18 -11.92
C GLY A 17 -7.71 20.70 -10.49
N ILE A 18 -6.71 20.31 -9.69
CA ILE A 18 -6.50 20.84 -8.33
C ILE A 18 -6.30 22.36 -8.34
N LEU A 19 -5.65 22.90 -9.37
CA LEU A 19 -5.33 24.33 -9.46
C LEU A 19 -6.49 25.18 -10.00
N VAL A 20 -7.33 24.64 -10.88
CA VAL A 20 -8.34 25.43 -11.63
C VAL A 20 -9.78 25.12 -11.24
N ASP A 21 -10.06 23.95 -10.65
CA ASP A 21 -11.41 23.57 -10.22
C ASP A 21 -11.56 23.81 -8.71
N PRO A 22 -12.34 24.81 -8.28
CA PRO A 22 -12.45 25.18 -6.87
C PRO A 22 -13.33 24.20 -6.07
N ARG A 23 -13.94 23.19 -6.71
CA ARG A 23 -14.84 22.26 -6.03
C ARG A 23 -14.08 21.42 -5.00
N VAL A 24 -14.68 21.33 -3.82
CA VAL A 24 -14.21 20.52 -2.70
C VAL A 24 -15.17 19.35 -2.51
N LEU A 25 -14.62 18.16 -2.31
CA LEU A 25 -15.37 16.95 -1.99
C LEU A 25 -14.75 16.32 -0.75
N THR A 26 -15.56 16.05 0.27
CA THR A 26 -15.12 15.48 1.55
C THR A 26 -13.92 16.23 2.17
N GLY A 27 -13.96 17.56 2.16
CA GLY A 27 -12.92 18.41 2.77
C GLY A 27 -11.61 18.57 1.96
N ALA A 28 -11.52 18.02 0.74
CA ALA A 28 -10.34 18.14 -0.10
C ALA A 28 -10.68 18.56 -1.55
N PRO A 29 -9.72 19.16 -2.31
CA PRO A 29 -9.91 19.45 -3.73
C PRO A 29 -10.37 18.19 -4.48
N ILE A 30 -11.43 18.31 -5.29
CA ILE A 30 -12.12 17.14 -5.86
C ILE A 30 -11.21 16.28 -6.75
N TRP A 31 -10.20 16.88 -7.38
CA TRP A 31 -9.20 16.21 -8.23
C TRP A 31 -8.06 15.53 -7.47
N LEU A 32 -7.98 15.72 -6.14
CA LEU A 32 -6.92 15.14 -5.33
C LEU A 32 -6.97 13.60 -5.31
N LYS A 33 -8.17 13.01 -5.34
CA LYS A 33 -8.33 11.55 -5.41
C LYS A 33 -7.84 10.98 -6.75
N PRO A 34 -8.27 11.49 -7.93
CA PRO A 34 -7.66 11.13 -9.21
C PRO A 34 -6.14 11.26 -9.24
N PHE A 35 -5.59 12.35 -8.69
CA PHE A 35 -4.14 12.53 -8.62
C PHE A 35 -3.44 11.40 -7.86
N LYS A 36 -3.93 11.07 -6.65
CA LYS A 36 -3.38 9.98 -5.83
C LYS A 36 -3.45 8.65 -6.55
N PHE A 37 -4.59 8.30 -7.14
CA PHE A 37 -4.77 7.03 -7.85
C PHE A 37 -3.84 6.95 -9.07
N ALA A 38 -3.75 8.01 -9.85
CA ALA A 38 -2.86 8.09 -11.00
C ALA A 38 -1.39 7.89 -10.60
N VAL A 39 -0.91 8.60 -9.58
CA VAL A 39 0.46 8.43 -9.05
C VAL A 39 0.68 7.02 -8.53
N SER A 40 -0.28 6.46 -7.78
CA SER A 40 -0.19 5.08 -7.28
C SER A 40 -0.09 4.07 -8.40
N PHE A 41 -0.86 4.20 -9.49
CA PHE A 41 -0.77 3.30 -10.64
C PHE A 41 0.50 3.48 -11.47
N VAL A 42 1.07 4.69 -11.53
CA VAL A 42 2.41 4.91 -12.12
C VAL A 42 3.46 4.10 -11.34
N LEU A 43 3.48 4.26 -10.01
CA LEU A 43 4.43 3.56 -9.15
C LEU A 43 4.20 2.05 -9.21
N TYR A 44 2.96 1.61 -9.06
CA TYR A 44 2.59 0.20 -9.11
C TYR A 44 2.94 -0.45 -10.45
N GLY A 45 2.63 0.22 -11.57
CA GLY A 45 2.95 -0.28 -12.91
C GLY A 45 4.45 -0.41 -13.15
N ALA A 46 5.25 0.54 -12.65
CA ALA A 46 6.71 0.48 -12.71
C ALA A 46 7.28 -0.65 -11.82
N THR A 47 6.78 -0.77 -10.58
CA THR A 47 7.14 -1.86 -9.66
C THR A 47 6.81 -3.21 -10.26
N LEU A 48 5.63 -3.34 -10.85
CA LEU A 48 5.21 -4.59 -11.47
C LEU A 48 6.09 -4.93 -12.67
N ALA A 49 6.35 -3.98 -13.57
CA ALA A 49 7.25 -4.20 -14.70
C ALA A 49 8.65 -4.66 -14.27
N TRP A 50 9.21 -4.04 -13.23
CA TRP A 50 10.49 -4.45 -12.64
C TRP A 50 10.41 -5.87 -12.07
N MET A 51 9.38 -6.19 -11.28
CA MET A 51 9.21 -7.54 -10.71
C MET A 51 9.11 -8.62 -11.79
N LEU A 52 8.40 -8.34 -12.88
CA LEU A 52 8.26 -9.28 -13.99
C LEU A 52 9.60 -9.56 -14.68
N SER A 53 10.52 -8.60 -14.71
CA SER A 53 11.88 -8.81 -15.24
C SER A 53 12.73 -9.77 -14.38
N LEU A 54 12.32 -10.04 -13.13
CA LEU A 54 13.01 -10.96 -12.24
C LEU A 54 12.57 -12.43 -12.42
N LEU A 55 11.50 -12.68 -13.17
CA LEU A 55 11.00 -14.03 -13.39
C LEU A 55 11.96 -14.83 -14.30
N PRO A 56 12.39 -16.03 -13.90
CA PRO A 56 13.31 -16.85 -14.71
C PRO A 56 12.75 -17.26 -16.07
N ARG A 57 11.42 -17.41 -16.15
CA ARG A 57 10.73 -17.91 -17.34
C ARG A 57 9.42 -17.17 -17.54
N ARG A 58 9.02 -17.05 -18.80
CA ARG A 58 7.72 -16.50 -19.20
C ARG A 58 6.57 -17.27 -18.54
N SER A 59 5.53 -16.56 -18.09
CA SER A 59 4.34 -17.16 -17.46
C SER A 59 3.05 -16.59 -18.03
N ARG A 60 2.26 -17.45 -18.70
CA ARG A 60 0.94 -17.06 -19.23
C ARG A 60 -0.02 -16.61 -18.13
N ALA A 61 0.06 -17.20 -16.94
CA ALA A 61 -0.77 -16.81 -15.81
C ALA A 61 -0.49 -15.36 -15.37
N VAL A 62 0.79 -15.00 -15.31
CA VAL A 62 1.24 -13.64 -14.98
C VAL A 62 0.86 -12.64 -16.07
N GLU A 63 1.05 -12.99 -17.33
CA GLU A 63 0.63 -12.14 -18.45
C GLU A 63 -0.86 -11.84 -18.41
N ARG A 64 -1.69 -12.85 -18.18
CA ARG A 64 -3.14 -12.68 -18.02
C ARG A 64 -3.46 -11.82 -16.81
N ALA A 65 -2.83 -12.06 -15.67
CA ALA A 65 -3.02 -11.25 -14.46
C ALA A 65 -2.65 -9.78 -14.69
N VAL A 66 -1.57 -9.50 -15.43
CA VAL A 66 -1.17 -8.13 -15.81
C VAL A 66 -2.21 -7.48 -16.72
N VAL A 67 -2.72 -8.19 -17.73
CA VAL A 67 -3.79 -7.67 -18.60
C VAL A 67 -5.03 -7.33 -17.78
N VAL A 68 -5.43 -8.21 -16.85
CA VAL A 68 -6.55 -7.98 -15.93
C VAL A 68 -6.31 -6.75 -15.05
N ILE A 69 -5.13 -6.63 -14.44
CA ILE A 69 -4.73 -5.46 -13.64
C ILE A 69 -4.85 -4.18 -14.45
N VAL A 70 -4.36 -4.17 -15.70
CA VAL A 70 -4.43 -2.99 -16.57
C VAL A 70 -5.87 -2.64 -16.90
N ALA A 71 -6.70 -3.62 -17.26
CA ALA A 71 -8.11 -3.40 -17.56
C ALA A 71 -8.87 -2.84 -16.35
N VAL A 72 -8.68 -3.43 -15.17
CA VAL A 72 -9.26 -2.97 -13.91
C VAL A 72 -8.80 -1.56 -13.57
N ALA A 73 -7.51 -1.28 -13.67
CA ALA A 73 -6.96 0.06 -13.41
C ALA A 73 -7.62 1.13 -14.30
N VAL A 74 -7.85 0.83 -15.58
CA VAL A 74 -8.54 1.75 -16.51
C VAL A 74 -9.99 1.96 -16.10
N VAL A 75 -10.74 0.89 -15.85
CA VAL A 75 -12.14 0.97 -15.42
C VAL A 75 -12.25 1.78 -14.13
N GLU A 76 -11.44 1.46 -13.13
CA GLU A 76 -11.51 2.10 -11.82
C GLU A 76 -11.18 3.60 -11.87
N ASN A 77 -10.14 4.00 -12.62
CA ASN A 77 -9.82 5.41 -12.79
C ASN A 77 -10.90 6.14 -13.61
N ALA A 78 -11.48 5.51 -14.63
CA ALA A 78 -12.58 6.10 -15.39
C ALA A 78 -13.81 6.36 -14.49
N LEU A 79 -14.15 5.41 -13.61
CA LEU A 79 -15.23 5.55 -12.64
C LEU A 79 -14.93 6.65 -11.60
N ILE A 80 -13.70 6.72 -11.09
CA ILE A 80 -13.27 7.77 -10.15
C ILE A 80 -13.36 9.15 -10.81
N VAL A 81 -12.79 9.32 -12.00
CA VAL A 81 -12.82 10.60 -12.73
C VAL A 81 -14.26 10.97 -13.10
N GLY A 82 -15.08 10.01 -13.53
CA GLY A 82 -16.49 10.23 -13.83
C GLY A 82 -17.27 10.74 -12.61
N GLN A 83 -17.04 10.17 -11.43
CA GLN A 83 -17.66 10.64 -10.19
C GLN A 83 -17.16 12.03 -9.78
N VAL A 84 -15.88 12.32 -9.95
CA VAL A 84 -15.29 13.66 -9.74
C VAL A 84 -15.95 14.71 -10.64
N ILE A 85 -16.14 14.39 -11.93
CA ILE A 85 -16.83 15.29 -12.87
C ILE A 85 -18.26 15.57 -12.40
N ARG A 86 -18.96 14.53 -11.92
CA ARG A 86 -20.32 14.61 -11.36
C ARG A 86 -20.40 15.31 -10.00
N GLY A 87 -19.27 15.65 -9.36
CA GLY A 87 -19.28 16.26 -8.03
C GLY A 87 -19.62 15.28 -6.90
N GLN A 88 -19.38 13.98 -7.11
CA GLN A 88 -19.88 12.89 -6.25
C GLN A 88 -18.74 12.04 -5.68
N THR A 89 -18.94 11.49 -4.49
CA THR A 89 -18.02 10.49 -3.92
C THR A 89 -18.11 9.18 -4.70
N SER A 90 -16.96 8.57 -4.97
CA SER A 90 -16.90 7.30 -5.71
C SER A 90 -16.93 6.04 -4.84
N HIS A 91 -16.58 6.17 -3.56
CA HIS A 91 -16.67 5.07 -2.60
C HIS A 91 -17.78 5.38 -1.62
N PHE A 92 -18.43 4.34 -1.12
CA PHE A 92 -19.44 4.42 -0.06
C PHE A 92 -20.70 5.16 -0.49
N ASN A 93 -20.90 5.46 -1.78
CA ASN A 93 -21.99 6.32 -2.23
C ASN A 93 -23.16 5.51 -2.77
N ASP A 94 -24.19 5.35 -1.95
CA ASP A 94 -25.44 4.65 -2.24
C ASP A 94 -26.65 5.61 -2.34
N THR A 95 -26.39 6.91 -2.49
CA THR A 95 -27.45 7.96 -2.54
C THR A 95 -28.39 7.85 -3.74
N THR A 96 -27.99 7.15 -4.81
CA THR A 96 -28.82 6.90 -6.00
C THR A 96 -28.52 5.52 -6.59
N PRO A 97 -29.45 4.91 -7.36
CA PRO A 97 -29.20 3.61 -8.00
C PRO A 97 -27.95 3.58 -8.87
N LEU A 98 -27.65 4.68 -9.58
CA LEU A 98 -26.43 4.81 -10.37
C LEU A 98 -25.18 4.83 -9.47
N ASN A 99 -25.20 5.57 -8.36
CA ASN A 99 -24.04 5.64 -7.45
C ASN A 99 -23.77 4.28 -6.81
N THR A 100 -24.82 3.57 -6.36
CA THR A 100 -24.71 2.20 -5.84
C THR A 100 -24.12 1.26 -6.89
N ALA A 101 -24.59 1.30 -8.14
CA ALA A 101 -24.05 0.45 -9.19
C ALA A 101 -22.56 0.73 -9.48
N LEU A 102 -22.16 2.01 -9.52
CA LEU A 102 -20.77 2.40 -9.71
C LEU A 102 -19.90 1.97 -8.53
N PHE A 103 -20.36 2.16 -7.30
CA PHE A 103 -19.64 1.75 -6.09
C PHE A 103 -19.49 0.22 -6.03
N ALA A 104 -20.56 -0.53 -6.29
CA ALA A 104 -20.52 -2.00 -6.36
C ALA A 104 -19.56 -2.50 -7.46
N THR A 105 -19.54 -1.84 -8.61
CA THR A 105 -18.60 -2.16 -9.71
C THR A 105 -17.15 -1.95 -9.27
N MET A 106 -16.86 -0.86 -8.56
CA MET A 106 -15.52 -0.62 -8.01
C MET A 106 -15.15 -1.66 -6.95
N GLY A 107 -16.09 -2.03 -6.08
CA GLY A 107 -15.91 -3.11 -5.10
C GLY A 107 -15.60 -4.47 -5.76
N ALA A 108 -16.26 -4.80 -6.87
CA ALA A 108 -15.93 -6.00 -7.64
C ALA A 108 -14.55 -5.89 -8.32
N ALA A 109 -14.25 -4.72 -8.89
CA ALA A 109 -12.99 -4.46 -9.59
C ALA A 109 -11.77 -4.62 -8.66
N ILE A 110 -11.83 -4.10 -7.43
CA ILE A 110 -10.73 -4.24 -6.47
C ILE A 110 -10.52 -5.70 -6.04
N MET A 111 -11.59 -6.51 -5.93
CA MET A 111 -11.45 -7.94 -5.67
C MET A 111 -10.78 -8.69 -6.82
N VAL A 112 -11.12 -8.34 -8.06
CA VAL A 112 -10.43 -8.88 -9.25
C VAL A 112 -8.95 -8.50 -9.24
N LEU A 113 -8.62 -7.26 -8.90
CA LEU A 113 -7.24 -6.79 -8.77
C LEU A 113 -6.49 -7.55 -7.66
N PHE A 114 -7.13 -7.76 -6.51
CA PHE A 114 -6.58 -8.55 -5.40
C PHE A 114 -6.20 -9.97 -5.85
N PHE A 115 -7.11 -10.67 -6.54
CA PHE A 115 -6.83 -12.02 -7.02
C PHE A 115 -5.76 -12.05 -8.12
N ALA A 116 -5.76 -11.07 -9.04
CA ALA A 116 -4.71 -10.96 -10.04
C ALA A 116 -3.34 -10.74 -9.38
N HIS A 117 -3.27 -9.91 -8.34
CA HIS A 117 -2.05 -9.70 -7.57
C HIS A 117 -1.61 -10.98 -6.83
N LEU A 118 -2.56 -11.71 -6.24
CA LEU A 118 -2.30 -13.00 -5.59
C LEU A 118 -1.74 -14.03 -6.57
N VAL A 119 -2.28 -14.11 -7.80
CA VAL A 119 -1.76 -14.99 -8.87
C VAL A 119 -0.30 -14.68 -9.18
N ILE A 120 0.05 -13.39 -9.30
CA ILE A 120 1.44 -12.98 -9.54
C ILE A 120 2.33 -13.42 -8.37
N GLY A 121 1.87 -13.24 -7.14
CA GLY A 121 2.61 -13.67 -5.97
C GLY A 121 2.83 -15.18 -5.90
N ILE A 122 1.79 -15.98 -6.19
CA ILE A 122 1.89 -17.44 -6.27
C ILE A 122 2.92 -17.86 -7.32
N VAL A 123 2.89 -17.26 -8.52
CA VAL A 123 3.86 -17.60 -9.57
C VAL A 123 5.28 -17.23 -9.18
N VAL A 124 5.49 -16.08 -8.52
CA VAL A 124 6.82 -15.69 -8.02
C VAL A 124 7.35 -16.71 -7.00
N LEU A 125 6.49 -17.20 -6.10
CA LEU A 125 6.86 -18.23 -5.12
C LEU A 125 7.21 -19.58 -5.78
N ILE A 126 6.47 -19.96 -6.84
CA ILE A 126 6.68 -21.22 -7.56
C ILE A 126 7.96 -21.17 -8.40
N GLN A 127 8.15 -20.10 -9.20
CA GLN A 127 9.26 -20.02 -10.14
C GLN A 127 10.61 -19.72 -9.49
N ARG A 128 10.61 -19.22 -8.25
CA ARG A 128 11.80 -18.90 -7.44
C ARG A 128 12.80 -17.98 -8.16
N ILE A 129 12.77 -16.70 -7.78
CA ILE A 129 13.77 -15.72 -8.24
C ILE A 129 15.19 -16.20 -7.80
N PRO A 130 16.19 -16.27 -8.71
CA PRO A 130 17.51 -16.82 -8.39
C PRO A 130 18.28 -15.99 -7.36
N ASP A 131 18.19 -14.66 -7.44
CA ASP A 131 18.78 -13.74 -6.47
C ASP A 131 18.00 -13.78 -5.16
N ARG A 132 18.66 -14.17 -4.06
CA ARG A 132 17.97 -14.39 -2.77
C ARG A 132 17.50 -13.10 -2.13
N VAL A 133 18.22 -12.00 -2.35
CA VAL A 133 17.91 -10.68 -1.78
C VAL A 133 16.63 -10.16 -2.44
N ALA A 134 16.57 -10.20 -3.77
CA ALA A 134 15.40 -9.86 -4.56
C ALA A 134 14.22 -10.79 -4.24
N ALA A 135 14.44 -12.10 -4.16
CA ALA A 135 13.39 -13.07 -3.81
C ALA A 135 12.77 -12.77 -2.43
N THR A 136 13.60 -12.46 -1.44
CA THR A 136 13.15 -12.14 -0.07
C THR A 136 12.34 -10.84 -0.06
N ALA A 137 12.84 -9.80 -0.74
CA ALA A 137 12.19 -8.49 -0.79
C ALA A 137 10.84 -8.54 -1.51
N VAL A 138 10.79 -9.23 -2.64
CA VAL A 138 9.55 -9.40 -3.42
C VAL A 138 8.55 -10.27 -2.66
N GLY A 139 9.00 -11.38 -2.04
CA GLY A 139 8.12 -12.26 -1.28
C GLY A 139 7.44 -11.55 -0.11
N TRP A 140 8.21 -10.84 0.72
CA TRP A 140 7.66 -10.02 1.79
C TRP A 140 6.82 -8.86 1.26
N GLY A 141 7.27 -8.16 0.21
CA GLY A 141 6.55 -7.06 -0.40
C GLY A 141 5.15 -7.46 -0.86
N LEU A 142 5.02 -8.61 -1.53
CA LEU A 142 3.75 -9.17 -1.96
C LEU A 142 2.87 -9.58 -0.78
N GLY A 143 3.42 -10.34 0.18
CA GLY A 143 2.67 -10.81 1.35
C GLY A 143 2.13 -9.66 2.21
N LEU A 144 2.94 -8.62 2.42
CA LEU A 144 2.54 -7.45 3.18
C LEU A 144 1.61 -6.52 2.40
N SER A 145 1.67 -6.51 1.07
CA SER A 145 0.68 -5.81 0.24
C SER A 145 -0.69 -6.47 0.34
N LEU A 146 -0.74 -7.81 0.39
CA LEU A 146 -1.97 -8.55 0.70
C LEU A 146 -2.50 -8.20 2.10
N LEU A 147 -1.62 -8.12 3.11
CA LEU A 147 -1.99 -7.64 4.45
C LEU A 147 -2.53 -6.20 4.42
N GLY A 148 -1.90 -5.31 3.65
CA GLY A 148 -2.38 -3.95 3.42
C GLY A 148 -3.78 -3.92 2.80
N MET A 149 -4.03 -4.73 1.77
CA MET A 149 -5.38 -4.88 1.19
C MET A 149 -6.39 -5.38 2.22
N LEU A 150 -6.04 -6.35 3.07
CA LEU A 150 -6.92 -6.82 4.15
C LEU A 150 -7.21 -5.73 5.19
N ALA A 151 -6.27 -4.81 5.45
CA ALA A 151 -6.48 -3.68 6.35
C ALA A 151 -7.53 -2.67 5.84
N ALA A 152 -7.97 -2.75 4.57
CA ALA A 152 -9.09 -1.96 4.07
C ALA A 152 -10.47 -2.59 4.36
N VAL A 153 -10.55 -3.89 4.67
CA VAL A 153 -11.82 -4.58 4.95
C VAL A 153 -12.66 -3.86 6.00
N PRO A 154 -12.09 -3.44 7.15
CA PRO A 154 -12.86 -2.71 8.15
C PRO A 154 -13.55 -1.46 7.58
N MET A 155 -12.93 -0.74 6.64
CA MET A 155 -13.51 0.50 6.07
C MET A 155 -14.81 0.28 5.31
N ALA A 156 -14.99 -0.91 4.74
CA ALA A 156 -16.18 -1.27 3.97
C ALA A 156 -17.29 -1.89 4.83
N LEU A 157 -16.98 -2.23 6.08
CA LEU A 157 -17.97 -2.72 7.03
C LEU A 157 -18.69 -1.53 7.69
N PRO A 158 -19.97 -1.70 8.07
CA PRO A 158 -20.71 -0.69 8.82
C PRO A 158 -20.20 -0.63 10.26
N MET A 159 -18.98 -0.12 10.46
CA MET A 159 -18.38 0.03 11.78
C MET A 159 -18.77 1.35 12.44
N GLN A 160 -19.16 2.35 11.64
CA GLN A 160 -19.62 3.66 12.10
C GLN A 160 -20.72 4.16 11.17
N ASP A 161 -21.69 4.89 11.74
CA ASP A 161 -22.67 5.65 10.96
C ASP A 161 -21.96 6.89 10.39
N PRO A 162 -21.83 7.01 9.05
CA PRO A 162 -21.18 8.18 8.45
C PRO A 162 -21.99 9.46 8.62
N GLY A 163 -23.22 9.40 9.17
CA GLY A 163 -24.07 10.56 9.42
C GLY A 163 -24.63 11.20 8.15
N ILE A 164 -24.48 10.52 7.01
CA ILE A 164 -24.97 10.93 5.70
C ILE A 164 -25.82 9.79 5.15
N GLU A 165 -27.11 10.04 4.95
CA GLU A 165 -28.04 9.07 4.39
C GLU A 165 -27.57 8.60 3.01
N GLY A 166 -27.59 7.28 2.79
CA GLY A 166 -27.09 6.69 1.55
C GLY A 166 -25.57 6.71 1.42
N VAL A 167 -24.81 6.93 2.49
CA VAL A 167 -23.37 6.65 2.52
C VAL A 167 -23.11 5.44 3.42
N SER A 168 -22.32 4.46 2.94
CA SER A 168 -22.07 3.20 3.65
C SER A 168 -20.58 2.95 3.90
N GLY A 169 -20.14 2.82 5.15
CA GLY A 169 -18.73 2.64 5.50
C GLY A 169 -18.00 3.96 5.82
N ALA A 170 -16.80 3.84 6.38
CA ALA A 170 -16.01 4.96 6.86
C ALA A 170 -14.53 4.56 6.98
N HIS A 171 -13.62 5.53 6.86
CA HIS A 171 -12.20 5.26 7.10
C HIS A 171 -11.65 5.87 8.38
N SER A 172 -12.28 6.94 8.87
CA SER A 172 -11.97 7.53 10.17
C SER A 172 -12.60 6.69 11.27
N VAL A 173 -12.02 6.74 12.47
CA VAL A 173 -12.47 5.96 13.63
C VAL A 173 -12.52 6.90 14.84
N GLY A 174 -13.64 6.88 15.56
CA GLY A 174 -13.98 7.80 16.65
C GLY A 174 -14.40 9.21 16.20
N VAL A 175 -14.36 9.52 14.90
CA VAL A 175 -14.76 10.82 14.33
C VAL A 175 -15.38 10.66 12.94
N PRO A 176 -16.25 11.59 12.48
CA PRO A 176 -16.80 11.56 11.13
C PRO A 176 -15.74 11.74 10.03
N ASP A 177 -15.97 11.12 8.87
CA ASP A 177 -15.18 11.36 7.65
C ASP A 177 -15.36 12.79 7.13
N GLY A 178 -14.31 13.32 6.47
CA GLY A 178 -14.32 14.69 5.93
C GLY A 178 -13.90 15.79 6.90
N GLY A 179 -13.56 15.43 8.15
CA GLY A 179 -12.97 16.34 9.13
C GLY A 179 -11.51 16.76 8.83
N PRO A 180 -10.85 17.49 9.74
CA PRO A 180 -9.48 17.96 9.56
C PRO A 180 -8.47 16.84 9.32
N GLY A 181 -7.79 16.89 8.17
CA GLY A 181 -6.83 15.87 7.74
C GLY A 181 -5.44 16.42 7.46
N LEU A 182 -4.44 15.53 7.46
CA LEU A 182 -3.08 15.86 7.04
C LEU A 182 -3.06 16.34 5.58
N PRO A 183 -2.20 17.33 5.24
CA PRO A 183 -2.05 17.80 3.87
C PRO A 183 -1.74 16.65 2.92
N LEU A 184 -2.26 16.73 1.70
CA LEU A 184 -2.14 15.73 0.63
C LEU A 184 -2.82 14.40 0.97
N VAL A 185 -2.42 13.68 2.00
CA VAL A 185 -2.94 12.32 2.29
C VAL A 185 -4.36 12.33 2.86
N GLY A 186 -4.73 13.40 3.58
CA GLY A 186 -6.06 13.59 4.14
C GLY A 186 -6.35 12.76 5.37
N TRP A 187 -5.34 12.13 6.00
CA TRP A 187 -5.51 11.28 7.18
C TRP A 187 -5.99 12.08 8.38
N SER A 188 -6.96 11.56 9.12
CA SER A 188 -7.57 12.25 10.27
C SER A 188 -6.51 12.71 11.28
N THR A 189 -6.65 13.96 11.72
CA THR A 189 -5.79 14.57 12.76
C THR A 189 -6.48 14.62 14.14
N THR A 190 -7.75 14.23 14.19
CA THR A 190 -8.61 14.32 15.38
C THR A 190 -9.12 12.97 15.86
N GLY A 191 -9.07 11.93 15.03
CA GLY A 191 -9.34 10.54 15.43
C GLY A 191 -8.45 9.54 14.68
N GLY A 192 -8.78 8.26 14.79
CA GLY A 192 -8.09 7.18 14.06
C GLY A 192 -8.36 7.23 12.56
N ASP A 193 -7.47 6.64 11.76
CA ASP A 193 -7.64 6.55 10.31
C ASP A 193 -7.08 5.24 9.75
N LEU A 194 -7.96 4.36 9.32
CA LEU A 194 -7.62 3.02 8.83
C LEU A 194 -6.79 3.08 7.54
N ARG A 195 -6.85 4.19 6.78
CA ARG A 195 -6.11 4.31 5.51
C ARG A 195 -4.62 4.29 5.74
N ILE A 196 -4.14 4.61 6.95
CA ILE A 196 -2.72 4.62 7.27
C ILE A 196 -2.16 3.20 7.23
N GLY A 197 -2.77 2.26 7.96
CA GLY A 197 -2.35 0.86 7.97
C GLY A 197 -2.49 0.22 6.59
N HIS A 198 -3.60 0.48 5.90
CA HIS A 198 -3.81 0.06 4.51
C HIS A 198 -2.71 0.58 3.57
N PHE A 199 -2.45 1.88 3.57
CA PHE A 199 -1.45 2.54 2.73
C PHE A 199 -0.05 1.99 3.00
N VAL A 200 0.36 1.92 4.27
CA VAL A 200 1.66 1.38 4.63
C VAL A 200 1.77 -0.07 4.17
N GLY A 201 0.78 -0.93 4.46
CA GLY A 201 0.79 -2.31 4.00
C GLY A 201 0.94 -2.46 2.48
N LEU A 202 0.15 -1.72 1.70
CA LEU A 202 0.25 -1.71 0.22
C LEU A 202 1.64 -1.31 -0.28
N HIS A 203 2.29 -0.37 0.39
CA HIS A 203 3.58 0.15 -0.04
C HIS A 203 4.78 -0.73 0.30
N ALA A 204 4.57 -1.87 0.95
CA ALA A 204 5.61 -2.86 1.19
C ALA A 204 6.27 -3.36 -0.11
N LEU A 205 5.49 -3.47 -1.19
CA LEU A 205 5.98 -3.90 -2.50
C LEU A 205 6.94 -2.90 -3.16
N GLN A 206 6.92 -1.63 -2.75
CA GLN A 206 7.94 -0.67 -3.15
C GLN A 206 9.08 -0.61 -2.13
N ALA A 207 8.73 -0.50 -0.84
CA ALA A 207 9.70 -0.24 0.22
C ALA A 207 10.76 -1.34 0.34
N LEU A 208 10.35 -2.62 0.32
CA LEU A 208 11.28 -3.74 0.52
C LEU A 208 12.20 -3.97 -0.69
N PRO A 209 11.71 -3.92 -1.94
CA PRO A 209 12.59 -3.86 -3.11
C PRO A 209 13.60 -2.70 -3.12
N ILE A 210 13.17 -1.50 -2.73
CA ILE A 210 14.08 -0.35 -2.63
C ILE A 210 15.16 -0.65 -1.58
N LEU A 211 14.79 -1.16 -0.41
CA LEU A 211 15.75 -1.56 0.61
C LEU A 211 16.72 -2.65 0.11
N ALA A 212 16.23 -3.64 -0.64
CA ALA A 212 17.07 -4.66 -1.25
C ALA A 212 18.11 -4.08 -2.21
N ILE A 213 17.70 -3.14 -3.06
CA ILE A 213 18.58 -2.42 -3.98
C ILE A 213 19.63 -1.62 -3.20
N LEU A 214 19.21 -0.90 -2.15
CA LEU A 214 20.12 -0.11 -1.31
C LEU A 214 21.14 -1.00 -0.59
N LEU A 215 20.71 -2.14 -0.02
CA LEU A 215 21.60 -3.11 0.61
C LEU A 215 22.59 -3.69 -0.40
N SER A 216 22.13 -4.05 -1.59
CA SER A 216 23.01 -4.61 -2.62
C SER A 216 24.01 -3.58 -3.17
N ARG A 217 23.62 -2.30 -3.23
CA ARG A 217 24.48 -1.22 -3.75
C ARG A 217 25.48 -0.70 -2.72
N PHE A 218 25.06 -0.53 -1.47
CA PHE A 218 25.86 0.18 -0.46
C PHE A 218 26.42 -0.72 0.64
N ALA A 219 25.79 -1.87 0.92
CA ALA A 219 26.27 -2.82 1.92
C ALA A 219 27.06 -3.96 1.26
N THR A 220 27.95 -3.63 0.32
CA THR A 220 28.73 -4.59 -0.48
C THR A 220 29.60 -5.52 0.36
N ARG A 221 30.02 -5.05 1.54
CA ARG A 221 30.77 -5.85 2.53
C ARG A 221 29.95 -6.97 3.17
N LEU A 222 28.61 -6.92 3.13
CA LEU A 222 27.75 -7.97 3.65
C LEU A 222 27.57 -9.06 2.58
N ASP A 223 27.62 -10.33 2.99
CA ASP A 223 27.29 -11.44 2.10
C ASP A 223 25.78 -11.46 1.77
N GLU A 224 25.42 -12.16 0.69
CA GLU A 224 24.04 -12.27 0.22
C GLU A 224 23.08 -12.77 1.33
N ARG A 225 23.54 -13.73 2.14
CA ARG A 225 22.75 -14.31 3.23
C ARG A 225 22.46 -13.31 4.34
N THR A 226 23.41 -12.46 4.70
CA THR A 226 23.19 -11.40 5.70
C THR A 226 22.23 -10.35 5.15
N ARG A 227 22.37 -9.92 3.90
CA ARG A 227 21.43 -8.96 3.27
C ARG A 227 20.00 -9.50 3.24
N ALA A 228 19.82 -10.78 2.86
CA ALA A 228 18.52 -11.43 2.90
C ALA A 228 17.94 -11.53 4.32
N ARG A 229 18.77 -11.85 5.33
CA ARG A 229 18.32 -11.85 6.75
C ARG A 229 17.91 -10.47 7.23
N LEU A 230 18.62 -9.42 6.84
CA LEU A 230 18.24 -8.04 7.16
C LEU A 230 16.89 -7.68 6.52
N LEU A 231 16.62 -8.14 5.29
CA LEU A 231 15.31 -7.98 4.67
C LEU A 231 14.20 -8.75 5.39
N VAL A 232 14.49 -9.93 5.96
CA VAL A 232 13.50 -10.64 6.81
C VAL A 232 13.19 -9.84 8.07
N VAL A 233 14.21 -9.28 8.73
CA VAL A 233 14.00 -8.40 9.90
C VAL A 233 13.19 -7.17 9.52
N ALA A 234 13.55 -6.51 8.41
CA ALA A 234 12.83 -5.34 7.91
C ALA A 234 11.38 -5.68 7.52
N GLY A 235 11.14 -6.79 6.82
CA GLY A 235 9.81 -7.25 6.44
C GLY A 235 8.95 -7.57 7.66
N GLY A 236 9.50 -8.28 8.66
CA GLY A 236 8.81 -8.52 9.92
C GLY A 236 8.45 -7.23 10.66
N ALA A 237 9.40 -6.31 10.78
CA ALA A 237 9.17 -5.01 11.41
C ALA A 237 8.11 -4.17 10.67
N TYR A 238 8.15 -4.18 9.34
CA TYR A 238 7.19 -3.49 8.48
C TYR A 238 5.78 -4.09 8.63
N GLY A 239 5.66 -5.41 8.69
CA GLY A 239 4.38 -6.08 8.94
C GLY A 239 3.79 -5.75 10.31
N VAL A 240 4.61 -5.76 11.36
CA VAL A 240 4.17 -5.35 12.71
C VAL A 240 3.78 -3.88 12.71
N LEU A 241 4.54 -3.01 12.04
CA LEU A 241 4.18 -1.59 11.89
C LEU A 241 2.82 -1.42 11.21
N THR A 242 2.55 -2.13 10.11
CA THR A 242 1.25 -2.13 9.43
C THR A 242 0.11 -2.48 10.39
N VAL A 243 0.28 -3.56 11.17
CA VAL A 243 -0.73 -3.98 12.17
C VAL A 243 -0.87 -2.94 13.28
N LEU A 244 0.22 -2.40 13.80
CA LEU A 244 0.21 -1.38 14.85
C LEU A 244 -0.50 -0.11 14.40
N LEU A 245 -0.31 0.33 13.15
CA LEU A 245 -0.98 1.51 12.61
C LEU A 245 -2.48 1.29 12.46
N THR A 246 -2.90 0.11 11.99
CA THR A 246 -4.32 -0.27 11.96
C THR A 246 -4.90 -0.34 13.37
N TRP A 247 -4.17 -0.92 14.31
CA TRP A 247 -4.58 -1.02 15.70
C TRP A 247 -4.67 0.35 16.38
N GLN A 248 -3.72 1.26 16.15
CA GLN A 248 -3.78 2.65 16.62
C GLN A 248 -5.03 3.36 16.08
N ALA A 249 -5.34 3.18 14.78
CA ALA A 249 -6.55 3.74 14.19
C ALA A 249 -7.81 3.18 14.84
N LEU A 250 -7.89 1.87 15.08
CA LEU A 250 -9.03 1.24 15.76
C LEU A 250 -9.19 1.67 17.23
N ARG A 251 -8.15 2.25 17.83
CA ARG A 251 -8.19 2.89 19.16
C ARG A 251 -8.60 4.36 19.10
N GLU A 252 -9.10 4.83 17.96
CA GLU A 252 -9.56 6.21 17.74
C GLU A 252 -8.43 7.25 17.87
N GLN A 253 -7.17 6.83 17.76
CA GLN A 253 -6.03 7.71 17.97
C GLN A 253 -5.55 8.34 16.66
N PRO A 254 -5.41 9.69 16.61
CA PRO A 254 -4.69 10.35 15.53
C PRO A 254 -3.26 9.82 15.42
N LEU A 255 -2.75 9.73 14.19
CA LEU A 255 -1.38 9.29 13.92
C LEU A 255 -0.34 10.05 14.76
N LEU A 256 -0.49 11.37 14.82
CA LEU A 256 0.47 12.30 15.44
C LEU A 256 0.17 12.60 16.91
N ARG A 257 -0.85 11.98 17.50
CA ARG A 257 -1.16 12.08 18.94
C ARG A 257 -1.39 10.70 19.57
N PRO A 258 -0.41 9.79 19.48
CA PRO A 258 -0.51 8.48 20.12
C PRO A 258 -0.48 8.62 21.64
N ASP A 259 -1.14 7.70 22.34
CA ASP A 259 -1.03 7.60 23.79
C ASP A 259 0.22 6.82 24.24
N ALA A 260 0.41 6.72 25.56
CA ALA A 260 1.56 6.02 26.14
C ALA A 260 1.64 4.53 25.74
N VAL A 261 0.50 3.86 25.57
CA VAL A 261 0.47 2.44 25.17
C VAL A 261 0.92 2.27 23.73
N THR A 262 0.45 3.12 22.81
CA THR A 262 0.88 3.12 21.41
C THR A 262 2.36 3.47 21.31
N LEU A 263 2.84 4.48 22.05
CA LEU A 263 4.26 4.83 22.09
C LEU A 263 5.13 3.69 22.63
N ALA A 264 4.69 2.99 23.68
CA ALA A 264 5.39 1.84 24.22
C ALA A 264 5.47 0.68 23.21
N ALA A 265 4.38 0.40 22.47
CA ALA A 265 4.37 -0.61 21.42
C ALA A 265 5.34 -0.28 20.27
N VAL A 266 5.38 0.99 19.84
CA VAL A 266 6.34 1.46 18.83
C VAL A 266 7.78 1.36 19.34
N ALA A 267 8.04 1.77 20.59
CA ALA A 267 9.36 1.65 21.20
C ALA A 267 9.82 0.19 21.28
N ALA A 268 8.93 -0.73 21.68
CA ALA A 268 9.20 -2.15 21.70
C ALA A 268 9.53 -2.70 20.31
N LEU A 269 8.79 -2.28 19.27
CA LEU A 269 9.08 -2.64 17.88
C LEU A 269 10.47 -2.15 17.45
N VAL A 270 10.82 -0.90 17.76
CA VAL A 270 12.14 -0.32 17.43
C VAL A 270 13.27 -1.10 18.12
N VAL A 271 13.14 -1.36 19.43
CA VAL A 271 14.13 -2.12 20.21
C VAL A 271 14.28 -3.55 19.68
N ALA A 272 13.18 -4.24 19.40
CA ALA A 272 13.19 -5.59 18.84
C ALA A 272 13.87 -5.62 17.46
N THR A 273 13.56 -4.65 16.60
CA THR A 273 14.12 -4.52 15.25
C THR A 273 15.63 -4.23 15.29
N ALA A 274 16.05 -3.30 16.15
CA ALA A 274 17.46 -2.96 16.36
C ALA A 274 18.25 -4.16 16.92
N THR A 275 17.67 -4.86 17.90
CA THR A 275 18.28 -6.06 18.50
C THR A 275 18.43 -7.17 17.46
N ALA A 276 17.38 -7.47 16.70
CA ALA A 276 17.42 -8.49 15.64
C ALA A 276 18.45 -8.13 14.56
N THR A 277 18.52 -6.85 14.17
CA THR A 277 19.53 -6.33 13.23
C THR A 277 20.95 -6.52 13.79
N GLY A 278 21.19 -6.13 15.04
CA GLY A 278 22.47 -6.32 15.72
C GLY A 278 22.90 -7.78 15.79
N LEU A 279 21.97 -8.70 16.09
CA LEU A 279 22.22 -10.14 16.12
C LEU A 279 22.59 -10.70 14.74
N VAL A 280 21.91 -10.24 13.68
CA VAL A 280 22.23 -10.62 12.29
C VAL A 280 23.65 -10.18 11.92
N LEU A 281 24.02 -8.94 12.27
CA LEU A 281 25.34 -8.38 11.99
C LEU A 281 26.46 -9.01 12.85
N ALA A 282 26.19 -9.32 14.12
CA ALA A 282 27.16 -9.90 15.04
C ALA A 282 27.54 -11.35 14.67
N ARG A 283 26.57 -12.14 14.16
CA ARG A 283 26.81 -13.51 13.68
C ARG A 283 27.80 -13.59 12.52
N ARG A 284 28.05 -12.49 11.79
CA ARG A 284 29.07 -12.40 10.74
C ARG A 284 30.49 -12.28 11.29
N ARG A 285 30.69 -11.60 12.43
CA ARG A 285 32.05 -11.38 12.99
C ARG A 285 32.67 -12.68 13.55
N ARG A 286 31.85 -13.63 13.99
CA ARG A 286 32.32 -14.90 14.59
C ARG A 286 32.97 -15.89 13.60
N PRO A 287 32.49 -16.12 12.37
CA PRO A 287 33.15 -17.03 11.43
C PRO A 287 34.53 -16.55 10.97
N GLU A 288 34.79 -15.23 10.92
CA GLU A 288 36.12 -14.70 10.57
C GLU A 288 37.16 -14.96 11.70
N LEU A 289 36.73 -15.00 12.98
CA LEU A 289 37.60 -15.29 14.12
C LEU A 289 37.89 -16.80 14.30
N ALA A 290 36.98 -17.67 13.87
CA ALA A 290 37.15 -19.13 13.98
C ALA A 290 38.09 -19.72 12.92
N LEU A 291 38.44 -18.97 11.88
CA LEU A 291 39.44 -19.35 10.86
C LEU A 291 40.84 -18.79 11.16
N ALA A 292 40.99 -18.01 12.23
CA ALA A 292 42.24 -17.37 12.64
C ALA A 292 42.80 -17.94 13.96
N ALA A 293 42.22 -19.02 14.48
CA ALA A 293 42.65 -19.75 15.67
C ALA A 293 42.92 -21.21 15.31
#